data_AF-A0A6P1CIN1-F1
#
_entry.id   AF-A0A6P1CIN1-F1
#
_cell.length_a   1.000
_cell.length_b   1.000
_cell.length_c   1.000
_cell.angle_alpha   90.00
_cell.angle_beta   90.00
_cell.angle_gamma   90.00
#
_symmetry.space_group_name_H-M   'P 1'
#
loop_
_entity.id
_entity.type
_entity.pdbx_description
1 polymer ?
#
loop_
_entity_poly.entity_id
_entity_poly.type
_entity_poly.pdbx_seq_one_letter_code
_entity_poly.pdbx_strand_id
1 'polypeptide(L)'
;MFDHVHAADNVTRWTGLGVKLPKQLTEAIKTFEAIRYTEIGHAPGLDITKVTPDNAEAKIRELADQLTLSMNLVPVVGANGVSVLEEAKRRYTDAAARSVLGEAGAAVPGIIELLSPEFDKHSAAYADAVAKLPTDLTADSLVRAGGDAVIAYAEAQREASYLNGVSNWVAETRLLPGHSGAPEPALRILRPTSVVQLTKLDEATWKQANQTVRAIDPVLYAAVREGVQFGINTSREASQIRSSLAIRPQPFTTV
;
A
#
# COMPACT_ATOMS: atom_id res chain seq x y z
N MET A 1 38.40 -29.33 -12.48
CA MET A 1 39.20 -28.08 -12.39
C MET A 1 39.56 -27.89 -10.92
N PHE A 2 40.84 -27.69 -10.59
CA PHE A 2 41.29 -27.50 -9.21
C PHE A 2 40.81 -26.14 -8.68
N ASP A 3 40.12 -26.13 -7.53
CA ASP A 3 39.72 -24.88 -6.84
C ASP A 3 40.85 -24.43 -5.91
N HIS A 4 41.69 -23.54 -6.44
CA HIS A 4 42.87 -23.01 -5.75
C HIS A 4 42.50 -22.12 -4.56
N VAL A 5 41.29 -21.53 -4.53
CA VAL A 5 40.83 -20.66 -3.43
C VAL A 5 40.40 -21.51 -2.25
N HIS A 6 39.64 -22.59 -2.50
CA HIS A 6 39.26 -23.54 -1.48
C HIS A 6 40.49 -24.28 -0.90
N ALA A 7 41.47 -24.63 -1.75
CA ALA A 7 42.73 -25.20 -1.30
C ALA A 7 43.53 -24.23 -0.41
N ALA A 8 43.58 -22.94 -0.77
CA ALA A 8 44.24 -21.91 0.04
C ALA A 8 43.53 -21.69 1.39
N ASP A 9 42.19 -21.70 1.44
CA ASP A 9 41.40 -21.61 2.68
C ASP A 9 41.67 -22.77 3.65
N ASN A 10 41.88 -23.98 3.13
CA ASN A 10 42.25 -25.12 3.97
C ASN A 10 43.66 -24.96 4.56
N VAL A 11 44.58 -24.32 3.84
CA VAL A 11 45.96 -24.07 4.27
C VAL A 11 46.04 -22.96 5.33
N THR A 12 45.19 -21.93 5.29
CA THR A 12 45.19 -20.88 6.33
C THR A 12 44.86 -21.44 7.72
N ARG A 13 44.01 -22.46 7.78
CA ARG A 13 43.59 -23.15 9.02
C ARG A 13 44.69 -23.98 9.68
N TRP A 14 45.81 -24.24 9.01
CA TRP A 14 46.93 -24.99 9.58
C TRP A 14 47.63 -24.23 10.72
N THR A 15 47.47 -22.91 10.77
CA THR A 15 47.91 -22.08 11.90
C THR A 15 47.25 -22.48 13.23
N GLY A 16 46.03 -23.01 13.19
CA GLY A 16 45.29 -23.51 14.37
C GLY A 16 45.75 -24.89 14.88
N LEU A 17 46.64 -25.57 14.16
CA LEU A 17 47.13 -26.91 14.51
C LEU A 17 48.37 -26.89 15.42
N GLY A 18 48.82 -25.71 15.85
CA GLY A 18 49.99 -25.56 16.73
C GLY A 18 51.35 -25.80 16.05
N VAL A 19 51.38 -25.91 14.71
CA VAL A 19 52.59 -26.13 13.92
C VAL A 19 53.24 -24.79 13.54
N LYS A 20 54.57 -24.67 13.69
CA LYS A 20 55.33 -23.50 13.20
C LYS A 20 55.47 -23.55 11.68
N LEU A 21 54.74 -22.68 10.98
CA LEU A 21 54.83 -22.56 9.52
C LEU A 21 56.12 -21.83 9.09
N PRO A 22 56.67 -22.13 7.89
CA PRO A 22 57.76 -21.35 7.32
C PRO A 22 57.38 -19.87 7.15
N LYS A 23 58.36 -18.98 7.29
CA LYS A 23 58.15 -17.52 7.22
C LYS A 23 57.48 -17.08 5.92
N GLN A 24 57.92 -17.63 4.79
CA GLN A 24 57.35 -17.31 3.46
C GLN A 24 55.88 -17.73 3.33
N LEU A 25 55.50 -18.89 3.87
CA LEU A 25 54.11 -19.37 3.86
C LEU A 25 53.22 -18.54 4.79
N THR A 26 53.74 -18.13 5.94
CA THR A 26 53.03 -17.27 6.90
C THR A 26 52.70 -15.91 6.28
N GLU A 27 53.65 -15.30 5.57
CA GLU A 27 53.43 -14.01 4.88
C GLU A 27 52.46 -14.16 3.68
N ALA A 28 52.50 -15.28 2.96
CA ALA A 28 51.54 -15.58 1.90
C ALA A 28 50.11 -15.76 2.43
N ILE A 29 49.93 -16.45 3.57
CA ILE A 29 48.63 -16.61 4.24
C ILE A 29 48.09 -15.25 4.68
N LYS A 30 48.91 -14.41 5.33
CA LYS A 30 48.50 -13.05 5.74
C LYS A 30 48.06 -12.20 4.55
N THR A 31 48.79 -12.28 3.43
CA THR A 31 48.45 -11.54 2.21
C THR A 31 47.13 -12.02 1.61
N PHE A 32 46.94 -13.35 1.56
CA PHE A 32 45.69 -13.95 1.08
C PHE A 32 44.48 -13.59 1.97
N GLU A 33 44.63 -13.64 3.29
CA GLU A 33 43.58 -13.23 4.24
C GLU A 33 43.29 -11.74 4.17
N ALA A 34 44.33 -10.90 4.07
CA ALA A 34 44.17 -9.47 3.89
C ALA A 34 43.35 -9.17 2.63
N ILE A 35 43.69 -9.77 1.49
CA ILE A 35 42.95 -9.58 0.23
C ILE A 35 41.52 -10.13 0.33
N ARG A 36 41.32 -11.29 0.96
CA ARG A 36 40.01 -11.93 1.11
C ARG A 36 39.04 -11.14 2.00
N TYR A 37 39.55 -10.57 3.08
CA TYR A 37 38.77 -9.80 4.05
C TYR A 37 38.83 -8.29 3.79
N THR A 38 39.56 -7.85 2.77
CA THR A 38 39.42 -6.48 2.25
C THR A 38 38.01 -6.36 1.69
N GLU A 39 37.21 -5.48 2.29
CA GLU A 39 35.86 -5.19 1.81
C GLU A 39 35.93 -4.60 0.40
N ILE A 40 35.67 -5.43 -0.60
CA ILE A 40 35.41 -4.97 -1.97
C ILE A 40 33.90 -4.90 -2.13
N GLY A 41 33.31 -3.75 -1.79
CA GLY A 41 31.90 -3.50 -2.03
C GLY A 41 31.19 -2.81 -0.88
N HIS A 42 31.43 -1.52 -0.70
CA HIS A 42 30.32 -0.68 -0.29
C HIS A 42 29.45 -0.47 -1.53
N ALA A 43 28.21 -0.95 -1.50
CA ALA A 43 27.20 -0.35 -2.35
C ALA A 43 27.22 1.16 -2.06
N PRO A 44 27.32 2.04 -3.07
CA PRO A 44 27.36 3.46 -2.82
C PRO A 44 26.18 3.87 -1.95
N GLY A 45 26.50 4.49 -0.80
CA GLY A 45 25.53 4.79 0.25
C GLY A 45 24.55 5.83 -0.24
N LEU A 46 23.36 5.39 -0.62
CA LEU A 46 22.25 6.28 -0.95
C LEU A 46 21.68 6.82 0.37
N ASP A 47 21.88 8.12 0.62
CA ASP A 47 21.30 8.84 1.75
C ASP A 47 20.31 9.90 1.25
N ILE A 48 19.04 9.50 1.13
CA ILE A 48 17.97 10.37 0.62
C ILE A 48 17.70 11.56 1.54
N THR A 49 18.05 11.48 2.83
CA THR A 49 17.81 12.55 3.81
C THR A 49 18.65 13.81 3.55
N LYS A 50 19.73 13.66 2.77
CA LYS A 50 20.62 14.76 2.36
C LYS A 50 20.28 15.33 0.98
N VAL A 51 19.28 14.77 0.31
CA VAL A 51 18.83 15.23 -1.01
C VAL A 51 17.78 16.33 -0.82
N THR A 52 18.02 17.46 -1.46
CA THR A 52 17.13 18.62 -1.53
C THR A 52 16.84 18.93 -2.99
N PRO A 53 15.79 19.71 -3.31
CA PRO A 53 15.52 20.12 -4.68
C PRO A 53 16.73 20.77 -5.38
N ASP A 54 17.50 21.56 -4.64
CA ASP A 54 18.63 22.34 -5.17
C ASP A 54 19.89 21.49 -5.42
N ASN A 55 20.06 20.37 -4.71
CA ASN A 55 21.26 19.53 -4.82
C ASN A 55 21.02 18.16 -5.50
N ALA A 56 19.78 17.88 -5.92
CA ALA A 56 19.38 16.58 -6.46
C ALA A 56 20.22 16.14 -7.67
N GLU A 57 20.48 17.04 -8.62
CA GLU A 57 21.31 16.73 -9.79
C GLU A 57 22.75 16.39 -9.39
N ALA A 58 23.35 17.16 -8.48
CA ALA A 58 24.70 16.92 -7.99
C ALA A 58 24.80 15.56 -7.27
N LYS A 59 23.80 15.20 -6.45
CA LYS A 59 23.74 13.92 -5.73
C LYS A 59 23.55 12.72 -6.66
N ILE A 60 22.77 12.88 -7.73
CA ILE A 60 22.61 11.86 -8.77
C ILE A 60 23.94 11.63 -9.50
N ARG A 61 24.67 12.71 -9.86
CA ARG A 61 25.99 12.60 -10.50
C ARG A 61 27.02 11.95 -9.59
N GLU A 62 27.07 12.32 -8.30
CA GLU A 62 27.95 11.70 -7.30
C GLU A 62 27.71 10.19 -7.19
N LEU A 63 26.44 9.75 -7.17
CA LEU A 63 26.10 8.33 -7.18
C LEU A 63 26.48 7.66 -8.50
N ALA A 64 26.28 8.34 -9.64
CA ALA A 64 26.66 7.82 -10.95
C ALA A 64 28.18 7.59 -11.05
N ASP A 65 29.00 8.52 -10.53
CA ASP A 65 30.46 8.40 -10.47
C ASP A 65 30.87 7.19 -9.60
N GLN A 66 30.20 6.97 -8.47
CA GLN A 66 30.44 5.80 -7.61
C GLN A 66 29.96 4.49 -8.26
N LEU A 67 28.84 4.52 -9.00
CA LEU A 67 28.33 3.36 -9.75
C LEU A 67 29.23 2.99 -10.93
N THR A 68 29.93 3.96 -11.51
CA THR A 68 30.90 3.72 -12.60
C THR A 68 32.02 2.77 -12.18
N LEU A 69 32.37 2.77 -10.88
CA LEU A 69 33.40 1.90 -10.31
C LEU A 69 32.90 0.48 -9.98
N SER A 70 31.59 0.24 -10.01
CA SER A 70 30.97 -0.99 -9.48
C SER A 70 29.99 -1.68 -10.45
N MET A 71 29.42 -0.98 -11.42
CA MET A 71 28.64 -1.60 -12.49
C MET A 71 29.58 -2.26 -13.50
N ASN A 72 29.55 -3.60 -13.55
CA ASN A 72 30.01 -4.35 -14.72
C ASN A 72 29.07 -4.03 -15.88
N LEU A 73 29.38 -3.00 -16.64
CA LEU A 73 28.77 -2.71 -17.94
C LEU A 73 29.24 -3.80 -18.92
N VAL A 74 28.73 -5.02 -18.80
CA VAL A 74 29.01 -6.08 -19.79
C VAL A 74 28.33 -5.64 -21.08
N PRO A 75 29.08 -5.37 -22.17
CA PRO A 75 28.48 -5.02 -23.43
C PRO A 75 27.89 -6.29 -24.03
N VAL A 76 26.63 -6.58 -23.72
CA VAL A 76 25.87 -7.57 -24.47
C VAL A 76 25.52 -6.92 -25.81
N VAL A 77 26.07 -7.45 -26.91
CA VAL A 77 25.77 -7.00 -28.26
C VAL A 77 24.25 -7.06 -28.48
N GLY A 78 23.62 -5.90 -28.67
CA GLY A 78 22.17 -5.76 -28.85
C GLY A 78 21.36 -5.43 -27.59
N ALA A 79 21.98 -5.30 -26.41
CA ALA A 79 21.31 -4.79 -25.21
C ALA A 79 21.49 -3.27 -25.10
N ASN A 80 20.39 -2.53 -25.01
CA ASN A 80 20.39 -1.15 -24.55
C ASN A 80 20.71 -1.15 -23.05
N GLY A 81 21.99 -1.23 -22.69
CA GLY A 81 22.44 -1.16 -21.31
C GLY A 81 22.03 0.18 -20.69
N VAL A 82 21.35 0.13 -19.54
CA VAL A 82 21.00 1.32 -18.75
C VAL A 82 22.29 2.06 -18.39
N SER A 83 22.36 3.36 -18.67
CA SER A 83 23.56 4.14 -18.33
C SER A 83 23.73 4.23 -16.81
N VAL A 84 24.96 4.38 -16.32
CA VAL A 84 25.24 4.55 -14.88
C VAL A 84 24.47 5.73 -14.26
N LEU A 85 24.23 6.78 -15.05
CA LEU A 85 23.45 7.95 -14.65
C LEU A 85 21.95 7.65 -14.57
N GLU A 86 21.42 6.87 -15.51
CA GLU A 86 20.03 6.43 -15.49
C GLU A 86 19.76 5.47 -14.33
N GLU A 87 20.71 4.59 -14.02
CA GLU A 87 20.66 3.72 -12.84
C GLU A 87 20.72 4.53 -11.54
N ALA A 88 21.62 5.53 -11.44
CA ALA A 88 21.68 6.44 -10.30
C ALA A 88 20.36 7.18 -10.08
N LYS A 89 19.79 7.74 -11.16
CA LYS A 89 18.50 8.42 -11.14
C LYS A 89 17.38 7.48 -10.69
N ARG A 90 17.34 6.25 -11.21
CA ARG A 90 16.35 5.25 -10.84
C ARG A 90 16.40 4.94 -9.34
N ARG A 91 17.59 4.75 -8.78
CA ARG A 91 17.77 4.47 -7.34
C ARG A 91 17.34 5.64 -6.46
N TYR A 92 17.73 6.87 -6.78
CA TYR A 92 17.25 8.05 -6.04
C TYR A 92 15.76 8.27 -6.18
N THR A 93 15.19 8.01 -7.35
CA THR A 93 13.73 8.14 -7.57
C THR A 93 12.96 7.11 -6.74
N ASP A 94 13.41 5.86 -6.71
CA ASP A 94 12.81 4.81 -5.88
C ASP A 94 12.94 5.12 -4.38
N ALA A 95 14.11 5.58 -3.93
CA ALA A 95 14.32 5.99 -2.54
C ALA A 95 13.44 7.20 -2.14
N ALA A 96 13.35 8.21 -3.01
CA ALA A 96 12.48 9.36 -2.81
C ALA A 96 11.00 8.93 -2.75
N ALA A 97 10.56 8.07 -3.66
CA ALA A 97 9.19 7.54 -3.67
C ALA A 97 8.86 6.79 -2.38
N ARG A 98 9.77 5.93 -1.89
CA ARG A 98 9.61 5.24 -0.60
C ARG A 98 9.50 6.22 0.57
N SER A 99 10.29 7.28 0.57
CA SER A 99 10.20 8.34 1.58
C SER A 99 8.83 9.03 1.54
N VAL A 100 8.36 9.42 0.36
CA VAL A 100 7.02 10.03 0.18
C VAL A 100 5.91 9.10 0.66
N LEU A 101 5.97 7.82 0.30
CA LEU A 101 4.98 6.82 0.76
C LEU A 101 5.01 6.64 2.28
N GLY A 102 6.20 6.69 2.90
CA GLY A 102 6.35 6.66 4.35
C GLY A 102 5.66 7.83 5.04
N GLU A 103 5.93 9.05 4.59
CA GLU A 103 5.30 10.28 5.12
C GLU A 103 3.80 10.29 4.87
N ALA A 104 3.36 9.90 3.66
CA ALA A 104 1.94 9.81 3.32
C ALA A 104 1.22 8.79 4.22
N GLY A 105 1.83 7.63 4.49
CA GLY A 105 1.30 6.63 5.41
C GLY A 105 1.16 7.17 6.84
N ALA A 106 2.14 7.93 7.33
CA ALA A 106 2.07 8.57 8.65
C ALA A 106 0.99 9.66 8.73
N ALA A 107 0.70 10.35 7.62
CA ALA A 107 -0.29 11.43 7.56
C ALA A 107 -1.75 10.95 7.50
N VAL A 108 -2.01 9.68 7.14
CA VAL A 108 -3.39 9.16 6.94
C VAL A 108 -4.34 9.47 8.11
N PRO A 109 -3.99 9.24 9.39
CA PRO A 109 -4.89 9.54 10.49
C PRO A 109 -5.28 11.03 10.56
N GLY A 110 -4.32 11.93 10.37
CA GLY A 110 -4.59 13.38 10.35
C GLY A 110 -5.45 13.80 9.15
N ILE A 111 -5.29 13.17 8.00
CA ILE A 111 -6.17 13.42 6.84
C ILE A 111 -7.59 12.93 7.13
N ILE A 112 -7.77 11.77 7.78
CA ILE A 112 -9.08 11.29 8.19
C ILE A 112 -9.74 12.30 9.14
N GLU A 113 -9.02 12.83 10.12
CA GLU A 113 -9.53 13.86 11.05
C GLU A 113 -9.98 15.13 10.31
N LEU A 114 -9.23 15.56 9.27
CA LEU A 114 -9.59 16.72 8.46
C LEU A 114 -10.80 16.46 7.55
N LEU A 115 -10.95 15.24 7.03
CA LEU A 115 -12.08 14.87 6.17
C LEU A 115 -13.37 14.61 6.96
N SER A 116 -13.26 14.16 8.22
CA SER A 116 -14.39 13.69 9.02
C SER A 116 -15.53 14.70 9.16
N PRO A 117 -15.32 16.01 9.45
CA PRO A 117 -16.43 16.96 9.61
C PRO A 117 -17.29 17.12 8.36
N GLU A 118 -16.67 17.22 7.18
CA GLU A 118 -17.40 17.38 5.93
C GLU A 118 -18.01 16.02 5.50
N PHE A 119 -17.31 14.91 5.73
CA PHE A 119 -17.84 13.57 5.53
C PHE A 119 -19.10 13.29 6.38
N ASP A 120 -19.09 13.66 7.66
CA ASP A 120 -20.23 13.47 8.57
C ASP A 120 -21.45 14.28 8.11
N LYS A 121 -21.23 15.51 7.64
CA LYS A 121 -22.27 16.35 7.04
C LYS A 121 -22.85 15.72 5.77
N HIS A 122 -22.01 15.25 4.86
CA HIS A 122 -22.46 14.61 3.61
C HIS A 122 -23.17 13.27 3.87
N SER A 123 -22.68 12.46 4.81
CA SER A 123 -23.32 11.19 5.17
C SER A 123 -24.68 11.39 5.84
N ALA A 124 -24.81 12.38 6.72
CA ALA A 124 -26.10 12.76 7.30
C ALA A 124 -27.09 13.25 6.23
N ALA A 125 -26.66 14.16 5.34
CA ALA A 125 -27.48 14.64 4.24
C ALA A 125 -27.91 13.53 3.27
N TYR A 126 -27.02 12.57 2.99
CA TYR A 126 -27.35 11.39 2.20
C TYR A 126 -28.41 10.53 2.89
N ALA A 127 -28.24 10.25 4.19
CA ALA A 127 -29.20 9.45 4.96
C ALA A 127 -30.59 10.12 5.02
N ASP A 128 -30.64 11.44 5.27
CA ASP A 128 -31.87 12.23 5.29
C ASP A 128 -32.57 12.23 3.92
N ALA A 129 -31.80 12.34 2.84
CA ALA A 129 -32.32 12.26 1.49
C ALA A 129 -32.91 10.88 1.19
N VAL A 130 -32.18 9.80 1.51
CA VAL A 130 -32.64 8.42 1.32
C VAL A 130 -33.88 8.09 2.16
N ALA A 131 -34.01 8.65 3.36
CA ALA A 131 -35.19 8.47 4.21
C ALA A 131 -36.48 9.01 3.57
N LYS A 132 -36.39 10.03 2.71
CA LYS A 132 -37.53 10.60 1.96
C LYS A 132 -37.87 9.80 0.70
N LEU A 133 -37.04 8.85 0.28
CA LEU A 133 -37.26 8.07 -0.93
C LEU A 133 -38.23 6.89 -0.69
N PRO A 134 -39.02 6.52 -1.71
CA PRO A 134 -39.87 5.34 -1.63
C PRO A 134 -39.05 4.07 -1.36
N THR A 135 -39.65 3.12 -0.65
CA THR A 135 -39.00 1.85 -0.29
C THR A 135 -38.59 1.04 -1.52
N ASP A 136 -39.50 0.92 -2.49
CA ASP A 136 -39.23 0.32 -3.80
C ASP A 136 -38.81 1.42 -4.78
N LEU A 137 -37.49 1.68 -4.87
CA LEU A 137 -36.94 2.78 -5.66
C LEU A 137 -36.82 2.40 -7.15
N THR A 138 -37.80 2.81 -7.93
CA THR A 138 -37.86 2.77 -9.39
C THR A 138 -38.20 4.15 -9.96
N ALA A 139 -37.93 4.39 -11.25
CA ALA A 139 -38.29 5.65 -11.91
C ALA A 139 -39.79 5.97 -11.75
N ASP A 140 -40.67 4.98 -11.93
CA ASP A 140 -42.12 5.15 -11.78
C ASP A 140 -42.51 5.46 -10.33
N SER A 141 -41.92 4.77 -9.35
CA SER A 141 -42.18 5.05 -7.94
C SER A 141 -41.74 6.45 -7.53
N LEU A 142 -40.64 6.95 -8.11
CA LEU A 142 -40.07 8.25 -7.82
C LEU A 142 -41.00 9.35 -8.32
N VAL A 143 -41.46 9.23 -9.57
CA VAL A 143 -42.42 10.18 -10.16
C VAL A 143 -43.74 10.16 -9.39
N ARG A 144 -44.21 8.97 -8.99
CA ARG A 144 -45.45 8.82 -8.21
C ARG A 144 -45.34 9.42 -6.81
N ALA A 145 -44.17 9.34 -6.18
CA ALA A 145 -43.90 9.90 -4.86
C ALA A 145 -43.88 11.44 -4.86
N GLY A 146 -43.77 12.08 -6.04
CA GLY A 146 -43.91 13.52 -6.22
C GLY A 146 -42.59 14.29 -6.19
N GLY A 147 -42.70 15.62 -6.31
CA GLY A 147 -41.54 16.52 -6.48
C GLY A 147 -40.50 16.43 -5.37
N ASP A 148 -40.94 16.29 -4.12
CA ASP A 148 -40.03 16.21 -2.96
C ASP A 148 -39.15 14.96 -3.01
N ALA A 149 -39.67 13.82 -3.49
CA ALA A 149 -38.90 12.60 -3.65
C ALA A 149 -37.86 12.73 -4.79
N VAL A 150 -38.20 13.46 -5.85
CA VAL A 150 -37.26 13.75 -6.95
C VAL A 150 -36.12 14.66 -6.48
N ILE A 151 -36.43 15.69 -5.67
CA ILE A 151 -35.44 16.57 -5.06
C ILE A 151 -34.51 15.77 -4.12
N ALA A 152 -35.10 14.97 -3.23
CA ALA A 152 -34.33 14.10 -2.33
C ALA A 152 -33.44 13.12 -3.10
N TYR A 153 -33.91 12.60 -4.23
CA TYR A 153 -33.09 11.71 -5.06
C TYR A 153 -31.90 12.44 -5.68
N ALA A 154 -32.08 13.66 -6.17
CA ALA A 154 -30.98 14.49 -6.67
C ALA A 154 -29.97 14.84 -5.56
N GLU A 155 -30.44 15.13 -4.33
CA GLU A 155 -29.58 15.30 -3.16
C GLU A 155 -28.78 14.03 -2.88
N ALA A 156 -29.43 12.86 -2.81
CA ALA A 156 -28.77 11.58 -2.59
C ALA A 156 -27.69 11.29 -3.65
N GLN A 157 -27.93 11.61 -4.94
CA GLN A 157 -26.92 11.45 -5.99
C GLN A 157 -25.67 12.33 -5.76
N ARG A 158 -25.89 13.58 -5.38
CA ARG A 158 -24.81 14.52 -5.08
C ARG A 158 -23.99 14.04 -3.89
N GLU A 159 -24.66 13.67 -2.80
CA GLU A 159 -23.96 13.23 -1.58
C GLU A 159 -23.25 11.89 -1.78
N ALA A 160 -23.86 10.93 -2.50
CA ALA A 160 -23.19 9.68 -2.87
C ALA A 160 -21.90 9.93 -3.67
N SER A 161 -21.90 10.93 -4.56
CA SER A 161 -20.72 11.27 -5.35
C SER A 161 -19.55 11.73 -4.46
N TYR A 162 -19.84 12.56 -3.45
CA TYR A 162 -18.83 12.98 -2.47
C TYR A 162 -18.31 11.79 -1.64
N LEU A 163 -19.22 10.99 -1.10
CA LEU A 163 -18.89 9.82 -0.26
C LEU A 163 -18.05 8.81 -1.04
N ASN A 164 -18.37 8.58 -2.30
CA ASN A 164 -17.59 7.72 -3.20
C ASN A 164 -16.20 8.31 -3.52
N GLY A 165 -16.07 9.64 -3.58
CA GLY A 165 -14.77 10.32 -3.64
C GLY A 165 -13.89 9.97 -2.43
N VAL A 166 -14.44 10.07 -1.21
CA VAL A 166 -13.74 9.68 0.02
C VAL A 166 -13.43 8.18 0.03
N SER A 167 -14.36 7.34 -0.39
CA SER A 167 -14.13 5.89 -0.50
C SER A 167 -13.02 5.55 -1.50
N ASN A 168 -12.88 6.29 -2.60
CA ASN A 168 -11.81 6.08 -3.57
C ASN A 168 -10.45 6.50 -2.99
N TRP A 169 -10.40 7.63 -2.29
CA TRP A 169 -9.19 8.03 -1.55
C TRP A 169 -8.74 6.96 -0.55
N VAL A 170 -9.67 6.39 0.25
CA VAL A 170 -9.36 5.26 1.14
C VAL A 170 -8.81 4.05 0.37
N ALA A 171 -9.32 3.77 -0.84
CA ALA A 171 -8.82 2.68 -1.65
C ALA A 171 -7.35 2.86 -2.06
N GLU A 172 -6.90 4.10 -2.24
CA GLU A 172 -5.52 4.45 -2.58
C GLU A 172 -4.57 4.27 -1.39
N THR A 173 -5.06 4.43 -0.15
CA THR A 173 -4.23 4.27 1.06
C THR A 173 -3.71 2.85 1.24
N ARG A 174 -4.29 1.84 0.56
CA ARG A 174 -3.82 0.44 0.61
C ARG A 174 -2.36 0.26 0.19
N LEU A 175 -1.84 1.18 -0.64
CA LEU A 175 -0.47 1.17 -1.14
C LEU A 175 0.51 1.82 -0.15
N LEU A 176 0.00 2.46 0.89
CA LEU A 176 0.81 3.15 1.89
C LEU A 176 1.28 2.17 2.98
N PRO A 177 2.53 2.30 3.44
CA PRO A 177 3.01 1.58 4.62
C PRO A 177 2.07 1.76 5.81
N GLY A 178 1.78 0.67 6.51
CA GLY A 178 0.93 0.70 7.71
C GLY A 178 -0.58 0.63 7.44
N HIS A 179 -1.05 0.74 6.18
CA HIS A 179 -2.48 0.79 5.85
C HIS A 179 -2.95 -0.32 4.92
N SER A 180 -2.07 -1.25 4.53
CA SER A 180 -2.42 -2.37 3.69
C SER A 180 -3.47 -3.29 4.34
N GLY A 181 -4.38 -3.81 3.49
CA GLY A 181 -5.47 -4.69 3.87
C GLY A 181 -6.09 -5.37 2.66
N ALA A 182 -6.95 -6.35 2.90
CA ALA A 182 -7.77 -6.95 1.86
C ALA A 182 -8.71 -5.89 1.25
N PRO A 183 -9.01 -5.97 -0.06
CA PRO A 183 -9.91 -5.03 -0.69
C PRO A 183 -11.35 -5.23 -0.18
N GLU A 184 -11.83 -4.28 0.60
CA GLU A 184 -13.20 -4.29 1.16
C GLU A 184 -13.96 -3.01 0.75
N PRO A 185 -14.47 -2.92 -0.50
CA PRO A 185 -15.06 -1.68 -1.02
C PRO A 185 -16.18 -1.10 -0.16
N ALA A 186 -17.10 -1.94 0.31
CA ALA A 186 -18.21 -1.52 1.16
C ALA A 186 -17.75 -0.98 2.52
N LEU A 187 -16.66 -1.50 3.08
CA LEU A 187 -16.21 -1.19 4.44
C LEU A 187 -15.24 0.01 4.52
N ARG A 188 -14.94 0.66 3.40
CA ARG A 188 -14.06 1.84 3.37
C ARG A 188 -14.66 3.04 4.10
N ILE A 189 -15.99 3.19 4.01
CA ILE A 189 -16.73 4.33 4.58
C ILE A 189 -17.95 3.90 5.39
N LEU A 190 -18.10 2.61 5.68
CA LEU A 190 -19.23 2.05 6.44
C LEU A 190 -18.72 1.18 7.59
N ARG A 191 -19.42 1.23 8.72
CA ARG A 191 -19.11 0.51 9.96
C ARG A 191 -20.28 -0.38 10.38
N PRO A 192 -20.49 -1.53 9.72
CA PRO A 192 -21.47 -2.50 10.17
C PRO A 192 -21.09 -3.02 11.56
N THR A 193 -22.08 -3.23 12.42
CA THR A 193 -21.89 -3.74 13.80
C THR A 193 -22.36 -5.19 13.94
N SER A 194 -22.92 -5.77 12.88
CA SER A 194 -23.44 -7.14 12.88
C SER A 194 -23.18 -7.87 11.57
N VAL A 195 -23.20 -9.21 11.65
CA VAL A 195 -23.12 -10.12 10.50
C VAL A 195 -24.24 -9.86 9.50
N VAL A 196 -25.43 -9.51 9.98
CA VAL A 196 -26.61 -9.24 9.14
C VAL A 196 -26.37 -8.01 8.29
N GLN A 197 -25.91 -6.91 8.90
CA GLN A 197 -25.56 -5.69 8.17
C GLN A 197 -24.45 -5.94 7.15
N LEU A 198 -23.39 -6.65 7.53
CA LEU A 198 -22.31 -7.00 6.60
C LEU A 198 -22.82 -7.81 5.40
N THR A 199 -23.67 -8.81 5.65
CA THR A 199 -24.29 -9.62 4.59
C THR A 199 -25.13 -8.76 3.64
N LYS A 200 -25.89 -7.79 4.16
CA LYS A 200 -26.69 -6.88 3.35
C LYS A 200 -25.85 -5.97 2.45
N LEU A 201 -24.72 -5.49 2.96
CA LEU A 201 -23.78 -4.71 2.16
C LEU A 201 -23.11 -5.55 1.07
N ASP A 202 -22.74 -6.80 1.38
CA ASP A 202 -22.22 -7.75 0.40
C ASP A 202 -23.27 -8.06 -0.68
N GLU A 203 -24.51 -8.34 -0.29
CA GLU A 203 -25.63 -8.54 -1.22
C GLU A 203 -25.80 -7.34 -2.15
N ALA A 204 -25.77 -6.11 -1.61
CA ALA A 204 -25.88 -4.88 -2.40
C ALA A 204 -24.70 -4.66 -3.36
N THR A 205 -23.52 -5.17 -3.03
CA THR A 205 -22.32 -5.08 -3.87
C THR A 205 -22.44 -5.97 -5.11
N TRP A 206 -22.98 -7.18 -4.97
CA TRP A 206 -23.02 -8.17 -6.05
C TRP A 206 -24.36 -8.21 -6.81
N LYS A 207 -25.46 -7.81 -6.17
CA LYS A 207 -26.79 -7.86 -6.77
C LYS A 207 -26.92 -6.78 -7.85
N GLN A 208 -27.49 -7.16 -8.98
CA GLN A 208 -27.83 -6.22 -10.03
C GLN A 208 -28.93 -5.26 -9.55
N ALA A 209 -28.53 -4.04 -9.17
CA ALA A 209 -29.46 -2.96 -8.87
C ALA A 209 -30.05 -2.36 -10.16
N ASN A 210 -31.28 -1.83 -10.08
CA ASN A 210 -31.88 -1.06 -11.16
C ASN A 210 -31.15 0.29 -11.36
N GLN A 211 -31.37 0.97 -12.50
CA GLN A 211 -30.65 2.19 -12.84
C GLN A 211 -30.84 3.32 -11.81
N THR A 212 -32.03 3.42 -11.21
CA THR A 212 -32.36 4.43 -10.19
C THR A 212 -31.51 4.23 -8.94
N VAL A 213 -31.46 3.00 -8.42
CA VAL A 213 -30.63 2.67 -7.24
C VAL A 213 -29.15 2.78 -7.55
N ARG A 214 -28.71 2.38 -8.75
CA ARG A 214 -27.30 2.49 -9.16
C ARG A 214 -26.77 3.92 -9.12
N ALA A 215 -27.60 4.90 -9.46
CA ALA A 215 -27.16 6.29 -9.54
C ALA A 215 -26.90 6.94 -8.18
N ILE A 216 -27.43 6.37 -7.10
CA ILE A 216 -27.21 6.84 -5.71
C ILE A 216 -26.31 5.89 -4.91
N ASP A 217 -25.62 4.97 -5.59
CA ASP A 217 -24.84 3.87 -5.02
C ASP A 217 -25.70 2.81 -4.28
N PRO A 218 -25.78 1.56 -4.78
CA PRO A 218 -26.57 0.50 -4.15
C PRO A 218 -26.11 0.13 -2.74
N VAL A 219 -24.80 0.23 -2.45
CA VAL A 219 -24.22 -0.16 -1.16
C VAL A 219 -24.52 0.92 -0.13
N LEU A 220 -24.36 2.19 -0.47
CA LEU A 220 -24.72 3.30 0.43
C LEU A 220 -26.23 3.34 0.68
N TYR A 221 -27.04 3.07 -0.34
CA TYR A 221 -28.50 2.98 -0.19
C TYR A 221 -28.89 1.85 0.78
N ALA A 222 -28.30 0.66 0.61
CA ALA A 222 -28.50 -0.45 1.54
C ALA A 222 -28.02 -0.11 2.96
N ALA A 223 -26.88 0.56 3.10
CA ALA A 223 -26.34 0.99 4.39
C ALA A 223 -27.34 1.84 5.17
N VAL A 224 -27.94 2.85 4.54
CA VAL A 224 -28.96 3.69 5.19
C VAL A 224 -30.20 2.88 5.57
N ARG A 225 -30.69 2.01 4.66
CA ARG A 225 -31.88 1.18 4.93
C ARG A 225 -31.68 0.19 6.08
N GLU A 226 -30.45 -0.28 6.28
CA GLU A 226 -30.06 -1.22 7.34
C GLU A 226 -29.50 -0.53 8.60
N GLY A 227 -29.52 0.80 8.65
CA GLY A 227 -29.03 1.58 9.78
C GLY A 227 -27.53 1.41 10.06
N VAL A 228 -26.73 1.20 9.01
CA VAL A 228 -25.27 1.10 9.11
C VAL A 228 -24.68 2.49 9.27
N GLN A 229 -23.80 2.63 10.27
CA GLN A 229 -23.12 3.88 10.52
C GLN A 229 -22.08 4.18 9.41
N PHE A 230 -22.05 5.42 8.95
CA PHE A 230 -20.98 5.92 8.08
C PHE A 230 -19.75 6.28 8.91
N GLY A 231 -18.58 5.97 8.39
CA GLY A 231 -17.31 6.32 9.01
C GLY A 231 -16.14 5.90 8.16
N ILE A 232 -15.17 6.80 7.99
CA ILE A 232 -13.96 6.53 7.22
C ILE A 232 -13.11 5.48 7.97
N ASN A 233 -12.75 4.41 7.27
CA ASN A 233 -11.89 3.35 7.78
C ASN A 233 -10.69 3.22 6.84
N THR A 234 -9.49 3.04 7.38
CA THR A 234 -8.34 2.62 6.58
C THR A 234 -8.57 1.24 5.98
N SER A 235 -7.85 0.87 4.91
CA SER A 235 -7.98 -0.46 4.30
C SER A 235 -7.67 -1.60 5.29
N ARG A 236 -6.76 -1.35 6.24
CA ARG A 236 -6.49 -2.24 7.38
C ARG A 236 -7.70 -2.38 8.29
N GLU A 237 -8.27 -1.27 8.76
CA GLU A 237 -9.44 -1.29 9.65
C GLU A 237 -10.65 -1.96 8.98
N ALA A 238 -10.90 -1.67 7.70
CA ALA A 238 -11.93 -2.34 6.91
C ALA A 238 -11.76 -3.87 6.91
N SER A 239 -10.52 -4.35 6.75
CA SER A 239 -10.19 -5.78 6.83
C SER A 239 -10.39 -6.35 8.23
N GLN A 240 -10.11 -5.57 9.27
CA GLN A 240 -10.32 -5.95 10.67
C GLN A 240 -11.81 -6.05 11.01
N ILE A 241 -12.62 -5.08 10.55
CA ILE A 241 -14.09 -5.11 10.66
C ILE A 241 -14.61 -6.40 10.03
N ARG A 242 -14.23 -6.70 8.78
CA ARG A 242 -14.59 -7.95 8.08
C ARG A 242 -14.23 -9.17 8.91
N SER A 243 -12.99 -9.24 9.39
CA SER A 243 -12.47 -10.39 10.14
C SER A 243 -13.15 -10.57 11.51
N SER A 244 -13.58 -9.47 12.13
CA SER A 244 -14.28 -9.49 13.42
C SER A 244 -15.73 -9.96 13.30
N LEU A 245 -16.36 -9.70 12.15
CA LEU A 245 -17.74 -10.10 11.85
C LEU A 245 -17.82 -11.43 11.08
N ALA A 246 -16.69 -12.00 10.64
CA ALA A 246 -16.66 -13.31 10.02
C ALA A 246 -17.06 -14.39 11.03
N ILE A 247 -18.05 -15.22 10.68
CA ILE A 247 -18.44 -16.37 11.50
C ILE A 247 -17.25 -17.33 11.57
N ARG A 248 -16.63 -17.46 12.75
CA ARG A 248 -15.63 -18.49 13.01
C ARG A 248 -16.35 -19.79 13.34
N PRO A 249 -16.13 -20.91 12.61
CA PRO A 249 -16.60 -22.21 13.07
C PRO A 249 -15.89 -22.52 14.40
N GLN A 250 -16.65 -22.72 15.47
CA GLN A 250 -16.09 -23.24 16.71
C GLN A 250 -15.59 -24.68 16.43
N PRO A 251 -14.34 -25.03 16.81
CA PRO A 251 -13.93 -26.42 16.75
C PRO A 251 -14.85 -27.21 17.69
N PHE A 252 -15.48 -28.26 17.16
CA PHE A 252 -16.25 -29.20 17.98
C PHE A 252 -15.30 -29.82 19.02
N THR A 253 -15.45 -29.42 20.28
CA THR A 253 -14.82 -30.13 21.39
C THR A 253 -15.60 -31.44 21.55
N THR A 254 -15.08 -32.53 20.97
CA THR A 254 -15.50 -33.88 21.34
C THR A 254 -15.20 -34.09 22.82
N VAL A 255 -16.25 -34.29 23.61
CA VAL A 255 -16.21 -34.77 25.01
C VAL A 255 -16.04 -36.28 25.00
#